data_AF-A0A7J7WXD7-F1
#
_entry.id   AF-A0A7J7WXD7-F1
#
_cell.length_a   1.000
_cell.length_b   1.000
_cell.length_c   1.000
_cell.angle_alpha   90.00
_cell.angle_beta   90.00
_cell.angle_gamma   90.00
#
_symmetry.space_group_name_H-M   'P 1'
#
loop_
_entity.id
_entity.type
_entity.pdbx_description
1 polymer ?
#
loop_
_entity_poly.entity_id
_entity_poly.type
_entity_poly.pdbx_seq_one_letter_code
_entity_poly.pdbx_strand_id
1 'polypeptide(L)'
;MPRARSRAGPAAGSPLGAGDSGDDGGGLRKDTSNMSFEELLELQSQAGTKAYKQLVAGSSTKKQGSRPPVQNACVADKHRPLEMSAKVRVPFLRQVVSISKKVARDPRFDDLSGEYNPEVFDKTYQFLNDIRAKEKELVKKQLKKHRSGEKHEKLQQLLQRMEQQEMAQQERKRQQELRLALKQERRAQAQQGHRPYFLKKSRQLLESKKAPKRRQRQATSPFE
;
A
#
# COMPACT_ATOMS: atom_id res chain seq x y z
N MET A 1 20.66 -29.64 -14.45
CA MET A 1 20.57 -28.61 -13.39
C MET A 1 20.12 -29.26 -12.10
N PRO A 2 21.00 -29.55 -11.13
CA PRO A 2 20.61 -30.23 -9.90
C PRO A 2 19.93 -29.27 -8.92
N ARG A 3 18.87 -29.76 -8.27
CA ARG A 3 18.02 -29.05 -7.32
C ARG A 3 18.74 -28.82 -5.99
N ALA A 4 18.79 -27.58 -5.53
CA ALA A 4 19.33 -27.22 -4.22
C ALA A 4 18.45 -27.76 -3.09
N ARG A 5 19.04 -28.56 -2.20
CA ARG A 5 18.44 -29.02 -0.95
C ARG A 5 18.62 -27.94 0.12
N SER A 6 17.51 -27.40 0.65
CA SER A 6 17.52 -26.51 1.80
C SER A 6 17.84 -27.29 3.07
N ARG A 7 18.98 -26.98 3.72
CA ARG A 7 19.33 -27.50 5.04
C ARG A 7 18.50 -26.82 6.12
N ALA A 8 17.78 -27.61 6.91
CA ALA A 8 17.16 -27.20 8.16
C ALA A 8 18.24 -26.99 9.23
N GLY A 9 18.22 -25.84 9.92
CA GLY A 9 19.08 -25.54 11.06
C GLY A 9 18.51 -26.09 12.37
N PRO A 10 19.35 -26.40 13.38
CA PRO A 10 18.89 -27.00 14.62
C PRO A 10 18.35 -25.94 15.59
N ALA A 11 17.29 -26.32 16.30
CA ALA A 11 16.78 -25.63 17.47
C ALA A 11 17.69 -25.90 18.67
N ALA A 12 18.10 -24.86 19.37
CA ALA A 12 18.69 -24.92 20.71
C ALA A 12 17.97 -23.88 21.57
N GLY A 13 17.25 -24.34 22.58
CA GLY A 13 16.79 -23.52 23.70
C GLY A 13 17.72 -23.70 24.88
N SER A 14 17.98 -22.60 25.60
CA SER A 14 18.27 -22.58 27.04
C SER A 14 18.31 -21.12 27.55
N PRO A 15 18.19 -20.87 28.87
CA PRO A 15 17.47 -19.73 29.45
C PRO A 15 18.37 -18.64 30.08
N LEU A 16 17.74 -17.68 30.78
CA LEU A 16 18.30 -16.62 31.67
C LEU A 16 18.76 -15.37 30.89
N GLY A 17 18.39 -14.12 31.19
CA GLY A 17 18.11 -13.49 32.48
C GLY A 17 19.31 -12.64 32.89
N ALA A 18 19.34 -11.35 32.51
CA ALA A 18 20.04 -10.20 33.12
C ALA A 18 20.46 -9.14 32.08
N GLY A 19 20.26 -7.85 32.41
CA GLY A 19 21.04 -6.75 31.84
C GLY A 19 20.28 -5.72 31.01
N ASP A 20 19.29 -5.05 31.60
CA ASP A 20 18.91 -3.69 31.18
C ASP A 20 20.14 -2.78 31.37
N SER A 21 20.78 -2.41 30.26
CA SER A 21 21.88 -1.46 30.23
C SER A 21 21.33 -0.15 29.69
N GLY A 22 21.03 0.75 30.64
CA GLY A 22 20.60 2.11 30.36
C GLY A 22 21.58 2.82 29.41
N ASP A 23 21.01 3.36 28.35
CA ASP A 23 21.64 4.31 27.45
C ASP A 23 21.76 5.67 28.16
N ASP A 24 22.80 5.84 28.98
CA ASP A 24 23.17 7.12 29.59
C ASP A 24 24.16 7.93 28.70
N GLY A 25 24.13 7.73 27.38
CA GLY A 25 25.00 8.46 26.44
C GLY A 25 24.68 9.96 26.30
N GLY A 26 23.52 10.41 26.79
CA GLY A 26 23.06 11.79 26.74
C GLY A 26 23.45 12.68 27.94
N GLY A 27 23.86 12.07 29.06
CA GLY A 27 24.16 12.78 30.31
C GLY A 27 25.39 13.69 30.19
N LEU A 28 26.51 13.15 29.71
CA LEU A 28 27.78 13.88 29.67
C LEU A 28 27.76 15.15 28.81
N ARG A 29 27.00 15.18 27.70
CA ARG A 29 26.85 16.41 26.90
C ARG A 29 26.18 17.52 27.71
N LYS A 30 25.15 17.18 28.50
CA LYS A 30 24.46 18.12 29.39
C LYS A 30 25.36 18.56 30.55
N ASP A 31 26.15 17.63 31.09
CA ASP A 31 27.10 17.92 32.17
C ASP A 31 28.22 18.87 31.70
N THR A 32 28.79 18.65 30.50
CA THR A 32 29.76 19.59 29.91
C THR A 32 29.18 20.96 29.56
N SER A 33 27.85 21.09 29.46
CA SER A 33 27.21 22.36 29.12
C SER A 33 27.13 23.33 30.30
N ASN A 34 27.22 22.81 31.54
CA ASN A 34 27.13 23.60 32.77
C ASN A 34 28.53 23.95 33.36
N MET A 35 29.61 23.42 32.80
CA MET A 35 30.98 23.71 33.25
C MET A 35 31.48 25.04 32.71
N SER A 36 32.33 25.73 33.47
CA SER A 36 32.98 26.96 33.03
C SER A 36 33.98 26.71 31.90
N PHE A 37 34.30 27.74 31.12
CA PHE A 37 35.23 27.61 29.99
C PHE A 37 36.62 27.13 30.42
N GLU A 38 37.08 27.56 31.59
CA GLU A 38 38.36 27.16 32.17
C GLU A 38 38.39 25.65 32.46
N GLU A 39 37.35 25.12 33.10
CA GLU A 39 37.21 23.68 33.38
C GLU A 39 37.14 22.84 32.10
N LEU A 40 36.52 23.35 31.03
CA LEU A 40 36.49 22.65 29.73
C LEU A 40 37.88 22.58 29.09
N LEU A 41 38.68 23.64 29.22
CA LEU A 41 40.05 23.69 28.70
C LEU A 41 40.97 22.75 29.50
N GLU A 42 40.80 22.71 30.82
CA GLU A 42 41.51 21.81 31.71
C GLU A 42 41.21 20.35 31.37
N LEU A 43 39.92 20.01 31.17
CA LEU A 43 39.47 18.68 30.78
C LEU A 43 40.01 18.28 29.39
N GLN A 44 40.07 19.21 28.44
CA GLN A 44 40.70 19.00 27.15
C GLN A 44 42.21 18.72 27.26
N SER A 45 42.90 19.39 28.20
CA SER A 45 44.33 19.20 28.46
C SER A 45 44.63 17.84 29.11
N GLN A 46 43.77 17.39 30.04
CA GLN A 46 43.92 16.13 30.78
C GLN A 46 43.54 14.91 29.92
N ALA A 47 42.39 14.96 29.24
CA ALA A 47 41.90 13.84 28.42
C ALA A 47 42.48 13.83 27.00
N GLY A 48 43.06 14.96 26.56
CA GLY A 48 43.56 15.16 25.21
C GLY A 48 42.45 15.52 24.20
N THR A 49 42.81 16.33 23.21
CA THR A 49 41.87 16.93 22.24
C THR A 49 41.05 15.91 21.44
N LYS A 50 41.62 14.73 21.17
CA LYS A 50 40.95 13.66 20.40
C LYS A 50 39.87 12.96 21.21
N ALA A 51 40.15 12.61 22.47
CA ALA A 51 39.18 11.96 23.34
C ALA A 51 38.07 12.92 23.74
N TYR A 52 38.41 14.16 24.12
CA TYR A 52 37.44 15.21 24.41
C TYR A 52 36.45 15.43 23.27
N LYS A 53 36.95 15.56 22.03
CA LYS A 53 36.08 15.73 20.85
C LYS A 53 35.17 14.53 20.60
N GLN A 54 35.62 13.31 20.91
CA GLN A 54 34.81 12.10 20.73
C GLN A 54 33.70 12.01 21.78
N LEU A 55 34.01 12.37 23.04
CA LEU A 55 33.06 12.44 24.14
C LEU A 55 32.01 13.53 23.89
N VAL A 56 32.45 14.74 23.53
CA VAL A 56 31.55 15.86 23.25
C VAL A 56 30.77 15.64 21.97
N ALA A 57 31.34 15.08 20.90
CA ALA A 57 30.61 14.86 19.64
C ALA A 57 29.63 13.68 19.72
N GLY A 58 29.74 12.81 20.72
CA GLY A 58 29.06 11.52 20.76
C GLY A 58 29.60 10.58 19.69
N SER A 59 29.65 9.28 19.99
CA SER A 59 30.02 8.24 19.01
C SER A 59 28.92 8.08 17.96
N SER A 60 28.76 9.05 17.06
CA SER A 60 27.98 8.86 15.85
C SER A 60 28.70 7.78 15.02
N THR A 61 28.03 6.65 14.84
CA THR A 61 28.49 5.55 14.01
C THR A 61 28.82 6.11 12.63
N LYS A 62 30.12 6.15 12.29
CA LYS A 62 30.58 6.54 10.95
C LYS A 62 29.94 5.57 9.96
N LYS A 63 28.86 6.00 9.29
CA LYS A 63 28.41 5.37 8.05
C LYS A 63 29.51 5.55 7.02
N GLN A 64 30.39 4.57 6.93
CA GLN A 64 31.32 4.39 5.83
C GLN A 64 30.48 4.15 4.57
N GLY A 65 30.42 5.13 3.66
CA GLY A 65 29.71 4.98 2.40
C GLY A 65 28.74 6.09 2.05
N SER A 66 29.16 7.35 2.13
CA SER A 66 28.81 8.30 1.07
C SER A 66 29.88 9.38 1.06
N ARG A 67 30.40 9.68 -0.13
CA ARG A 67 31.19 10.87 -0.38
C ARG A 67 30.41 12.04 0.24
N PRO A 68 31.03 12.92 1.06
CA PRO A 68 30.29 14.03 1.64
C PRO A 68 29.59 14.76 0.49
N PRO A 69 28.32 15.18 0.64
CA PRO A 69 27.71 16.05 -0.34
C PRO A 69 28.71 17.18 -0.52
N VAL A 70 29.18 17.41 -1.74
CA VAL A 70 29.88 18.64 -2.07
C VAL A 70 28.84 19.69 -1.75
N GLN A 71 28.97 20.27 -0.56
CA GLN A 71 28.22 21.44 -0.18
C GLN A 71 28.68 22.44 -1.21
N ASN A 72 27.85 22.66 -2.24
CA ASN A 72 27.99 23.83 -3.07
C ASN A 72 27.86 24.96 -2.06
N ALA A 73 29.01 25.47 -1.59
CA ALA A 73 29.07 26.59 -0.68
C ALA A 73 28.09 27.60 -1.25
N CYS A 74 27.06 27.94 -0.47
CA CYS A 74 25.97 28.71 -1.02
C CYS A 74 26.59 29.98 -1.59
N VAL A 75 26.41 30.15 -2.89
CA VAL A 75 26.99 31.28 -3.60
C VAL A 75 26.18 32.47 -3.13
N ALA A 76 26.72 33.25 -2.19
CA ALA A 76 26.05 34.42 -1.63
C ALA A 76 25.72 35.44 -2.74
N ASP A 77 26.46 35.42 -3.85
CA ASP A 77 26.24 36.30 -4.99
C ASP A 77 26.47 35.61 -6.35
N LYS A 78 25.42 35.51 -7.17
CA LYS A 78 25.38 34.68 -8.40
C LYS A 78 26.29 35.21 -9.52
N HIS A 79 26.81 36.42 -9.39
CA HIS A 79 27.63 37.09 -10.40
C HIS A 79 29.13 37.12 -10.06
N ARG A 80 29.56 36.51 -8.94
CA ARG A 80 30.98 36.43 -8.56
C ARG A 80 31.62 35.12 -9.03
N PRO A 81 32.86 35.13 -9.56
CA PRO A 81 33.60 33.90 -9.83
C PRO A 81 33.82 33.08 -8.55
N LEU A 82 33.74 31.75 -8.67
CA LEU A 82 34.01 30.81 -7.59
C LEU A 82 35.47 30.36 -7.61
N GLU A 83 36.13 30.48 -6.47
CA GLU A 83 37.51 30.02 -6.28
C GLU A 83 37.52 28.52 -5.97
N MET A 84 38.31 27.75 -6.72
CA MET A 84 38.48 26.30 -6.55
C MET A 84 39.97 25.96 -6.45
N SER A 85 40.34 24.99 -5.62
CA SER A 85 41.74 24.58 -5.46
C SER A 85 42.27 23.82 -6.69
N ALA A 86 43.42 24.25 -7.21
CA ALA A 86 44.12 23.59 -8.32
C ALA A 86 44.55 22.14 -8.02
N LYS A 87 44.53 21.72 -6.75
CA LYS A 87 44.82 20.34 -6.34
C LYS A 87 43.65 19.38 -6.60
N VAL A 88 42.46 19.90 -6.85
CA VAL A 88 41.26 19.09 -7.13
C VAL A 88 41.28 18.67 -8.59
N ARG A 89 41.50 17.37 -8.85
CA ARG A 89 41.46 16.82 -10.21
C ARG A 89 40.03 16.89 -10.76
N VAL A 90 39.90 17.34 -12.01
CA VAL A 90 38.62 17.34 -12.74
C VAL A 90 38.19 15.88 -12.98
N PRO A 91 36.94 15.50 -12.68
CA PRO A 91 36.47 14.15 -12.98
C PRO A 91 36.44 13.93 -14.50
N PHE A 92 36.93 12.78 -14.94
CA PHE A 92 36.96 12.42 -16.37
C PHE A 92 35.56 12.30 -16.99
N LEU A 93 34.60 11.80 -16.21
CA LEU A 93 33.20 11.67 -16.63
C LEU A 93 32.37 12.78 -16.00
N ARG A 94 31.51 13.42 -16.80
CA ARG A 94 30.51 14.36 -16.30
C ARG A 94 29.48 13.60 -15.46
N GLN A 95 29.07 14.19 -14.34
CA GLN A 95 27.95 13.68 -13.55
C GLN A 95 26.65 13.91 -14.34
N VAL A 96 26.08 12.84 -14.87
CA VAL A 96 24.77 12.88 -15.53
C VAL A 96 23.70 12.95 -14.45
N VAL A 97 23.15 14.14 -14.22
CA VAL A 97 21.95 14.29 -13.39
C VAL A 97 20.77 13.80 -14.21
N SER A 98 20.11 12.75 -13.76
CA SER A 98 18.87 12.27 -14.38
C SER A 98 17.79 13.36 -14.25
N ILE A 99 17.45 14.00 -15.36
CA ILE A 99 16.39 15.00 -15.41
C ILE A 99 15.06 14.24 -15.49
N SER A 100 14.14 14.53 -14.57
CA SER A 100 12.75 14.04 -14.70
C SER A 100 12.09 14.76 -15.86
N LYS A 101 12.04 14.08 -17.02
CA LYS A 101 11.36 14.60 -18.21
C LYS A 101 9.86 14.45 -17.99
N LYS A 102 9.10 15.55 -18.15
CA LYS A 102 7.64 15.50 -18.17
C LYS A 102 7.20 14.83 -19.47
N VAL A 103 6.89 13.54 -19.41
CA VAL A 103 6.30 12.79 -20.51
C VAL A 103 4.80 13.02 -20.46
N ALA A 104 4.17 13.45 -21.56
CA ALA A 104 2.72 13.48 -21.65
C ALA A 104 2.22 12.03 -21.59
N ARG A 105 1.41 11.71 -20.59
CA ARG A 105 0.88 10.35 -20.38
C ARG A 105 -0.62 10.32 -20.60
N ASP A 106 -1.10 9.25 -21.22
CA ASP A 106 -2.54 8.99 -21.35
C ASP A 106 -3.00 8.22 -20.10
N PRO A 107 -3.82 8.82 -19.23
CA PRO A 107 -4.27 8.18 -17.99
C PRO A 107 -5.11 6.91 -18.24
N ARG A 108 -5.55 6.65 -19.47
CA ARG A 108 -6.25 5.41 -19.81
C ARG A 108 -5.30 4.23 -20.00
N PHE A 109 -4.05 4.49 -20.37
CA PHE A 109 -3.07 3.48 -20.77
C PHE A 109 -1.76 3.57 -19.98
N ASP A 110 -1.62 4.52 -19.07
CA ASP A 110 -0.44 4.65 -18.22
C ASP A 110 -0.54 3.73 -17.00
N ASP A 111 0.47 2.90 -16.80
CA ASP A 111 0.58 1.92 -15.71
C ASP A 111 0.47 2.58 -14.32
N LEU A 112 0.78 3.88 -14.22
CA LEU A 112 0.67 4.66 -12.98
C LEU A 112 -0.76 5.10 -12.64
N SER A 113 -1.73 4.89 -13.53
CA SER A 113 -3.12 5.37 -13.38
C SER A 113 -3.95 4.55 -12.39
N GLY A 114 -3.36 3.49 -11.81
CA GLY A 114 -3.95 2.69 -10.75
C GLY A 114 -4.71 1.45 -11.25
N GLU A 115 -5.20 0.66 -10.30
CA GLU A 115 -5.89 -0.61 -10.58
C GLU A 115 -7.41 -0.46 -10.63
N TYR A 116 -8.07 -1.42 -11.29
CA TYR A 116 -9.52 -1.47 -11.38
C TYR A 116 -10.17 -1.69 -10.01
N ASN A 117 -10.95 -0.71 -9.57
CA ASN A 117 -11.75 -0.76 -8.34
C ASN A 117 -13.24 -0.96 -8.67
N PRO A 118 -13.83 -2.15 -8.38
CA PRO A 118 -15.22 -2.43 -8.75
C PRO A 118 -16.22 -1.50 -8.04
N GLU A 119 -15.94 -1.10 -6.80
CA GLU A 119 -16.83 -0.22 -6.03
C GLU A 119 -16.93 1.18 -6.62
N VAL A 120 -15.80 1.72 -7.11
CA VAL A 120 -15.77 3.03 -7.75
C VAL A 120 -16.45 2.93 -9.11
N PHE A 121 -16.12 1.90 -9.88
CA PHE A 121 -16.69 1.67 -11.21
C PHE A 121 -18.22 1.57 -11.18
N ASP A 122 -18.77 0.77 -10.25
CA ASP A 122 -20.22 0.57 -10.15
C ASP A 122 -20.95 1.88 -9.78
N LYS A 123 -20.30 2.78 -9.04
CA LYS A 123 -20.85 4.10 -8.68
C LYS A 123 -20.72 5.10 -9.84
N THR A 124 -19.53 5.22 -10.43
CA THR A 124 -19.26 6.20 -11.49
C THR A 124 -20.02 5.88 -12.77
N TYR A 125 -20.25 4.59 -13.05
CA TYR A 125 -20.89 4.12 -14.28
C TYR A 125 -22.25 3.46 -14.03
N GLN A 126 -22.97 3.91 -13.00
CA GLN A 126 -24.29 3.35 -12.65
C GLN A 126 -25.30 3.42 -13.81
N PHE A 127 -25.23 4.47 -14.63
CA PHE A 127 -26.09 4.68 -15.80
C PHE A 127 -25.99 3.58 -16.87
N LEU A 128 -24.89 2.80 -16.88
CA LEU A 128 -24.74 1.67 -17.80
C LEU A 128 -25.83 0.61 -17.57
N ASN A 129 -26.37 0.53 -16.35
CA ASN A 129 -27.46 -0.41 -16.07
C ASN A 129 -28.72 -0.05 -16.87
N ASP A 130 -29.04 1.24 -16.98
CA ASP A 130 -30.20 1.72 -17.72
C ASP A 130 -30.04 1.49 -19.22
N ILE A 131 -28.83 1.71 -19.74
CA ILE A 131 -28.51 1.46 -21.15
C ILE A 131 -28.64 -0.03 -21.45
N ARG A 132 -28.06 -0.91 -20.63
CA ARG A 132 -28.15 -2.36 -20.80
C ARG A 132 -29.59 -2.86 -20.73
N ALA A 133 -30.41 -2.29 -19.84
CA ALA A 133 -31.83 -2.62 -19.76
C ALA A 133 -32.58 -2.26 -21.06
N LYS A 134 -32.33 -1.06 -21.61
CA LYS A 134 -32.90 -0.62 -22.91
C LYS A 134 -32.43 -1.53 -24.05
N GLU A 135 -31.15 -1.87 -24.12
CA GLU A 135 -30.60 -2.78 -25.13
C GLU A 135 -31.27 -4.16 -25.06
N LYS A 136 -31.46 -4.69 -23.85
CA LYS A 136 -32.13 -5.97 -23.63
C LYS A 136 -33.58 -5.95 -24.13
N GLU A 137 -34.29 -4.85 -23.89
CA GLU A 137 -35.65 -4.66 -24.45
C GLU A 137 -35.65 -4.61 -25.98
N LEU A 138 -34.67 -3.95 -26.60
CA LEU A 138 -34.54 -3.91 -28.06
C LEU A 138 -34.31 -5.30 -28.62
N VAL A 139 -33.43 -6.10 -28.02
CA VAL A 139 -33.19 -7.49 -28.42
C VAL A 139 -34.47 -8.33 -28.28
N LYS A 140 -35.22 -8.17 -27.18
CA LYS A 140 -36.52 -8.85 -27.00
C LYS A 140 -37.53 -8.44 -28.07
N LYS A 141 -37.59 -7.15 -28.44
CA LYS A 141 -38.46 -6.65 -29.52
C LYS A 141 -38.07 -7.25 -30.87
N GLN A 142 -36.77 -7.37 -31.18
CA GLN A 142 -36.30 -8.01 -32.41
C GLN A 142 -36.60 -9.51 -32.45
N LEU A 143 -36.48 -10.20 -31.31
CA LEU A 143 -36.81 -11.62 -31.17
C LEU A 143 -38.31 -11.88 -31.44
N LYS A 144 -39.19 -10.97 -31.02
CA LYS A 144 -40.62 -11.05 -31.35
C LYS A 144 -40.92 -10.88 -32.84
N LYS A 145 -40.09 -10.12 -33.57
CA LYS A 145 -40.26 -9.85 -35.01
C LYS A 145 -39.79 -11.02 -35.88
N HIS A 146 -38.72 -11.71 -35.49
CA HIS A 146 -38.18 -12.84 -36.24
C HIS A 146 -38.61 -14.14 -35.58
N ARG A 147 -39.50 -14.92 -36.20
CA ARG A 147 -40.04 -16.16 -35.61
C ARG A 147 -39.09 -17.36 -35.71
N SER A 148 -38.27 -17.43 -36.76
CA SER A 148 -37.36 -18.54 -37.04
C SER A 148 -36.20 -18.12 -37.97
N GLY A 149 -35.11 -18.89 -37.93
CA GLY A 149 -33.91 -18.69 -38.76
C GLY A 149 -32.66 -18.33 -37.95
N GLU A 150 -31.50 -18.30 -38.62
CA GLU A 150 -30.19 -18.04 -37.97
C GLU A 150 -30.16 -16.73 -37.16
N LYS A 151 -30.87 -15.70 -37.65
CA LYS A 151 -30.97 -14.40 -36.97
C LYS A 151 -31.71 -14.52 -35.63
N HIS A 152 -32.75 -15.34 -35.55
CA HIS A 152 -33.49 -15.58 -34.31
C HIS A 152 -32.61 -16.30 -33.28
N GLU A 153 -31.87 -17.33 -33.70
CA GLU A 153 -30.95 -18.05 -32.81
C GLU A 153 -29.84 -17.15 -32.27
N LYS A 154 -29.23 -16.31 -33.13
CA LYS A 154 -28.23 -15.32 -32.71
C LYS A 154 -28.79 -14.33 -31.68
N LEU A 155 -30.01 -13.84 -31.89
CA LEU A 155 -30.68 -12.93 -30.95
C LEU A 155 -31.02 -13.62 -29.63
N GLN A 156 -31.45 -14.88 -29.66
CA GLN A 156 -31.73 -15.67 -28.47
C GLN A 156 -30.47 -15.91 -27.64
N GLN A 157 -29.36 -16.30 -28.28
CA GLN A 157 -28.07 -16.46 -27.63
C GLN A 157 -27.57 -15.14 -27.03
N LEU A 158 -27.75 -14.02 -27.74
CA LEU A 158 -27.40 -12.70 -27.24
C LEU A 158 -28.20 -12.35 -25.99
N LEU A 159 -29.52 -12.54 -26.02
CA LEU A 159 -30.39 -12.29 -24.87
C LEU A 159 -29.97 -13.12 -23.67
N GLN A 160 -29.71 -14.42 -23.87
CA GLN A 160 -29.25 -15.32 -22.82
C GLN A 160 -27.91 -14.84 -22.23
N ARG A 161 -26.96 -14.40 -23.07
CA ARG A 161 -25.68 -13.85 -22.60
C ARG A 161 -25.88 -12.59 -21.76
N MET A 162 -26.76 -11.67 -22.20
CA MET A 162 -27.07 -10.46 -21.45
C MET A 162 -27.68 -10.79 -20.07
N GLU A 163 -28.60 -11.76 -20.01
CA GLU A 163 -29.21 -12.23 -18.76
C GLU A 163 -28.19 -12.87 -17.83
N GLN A 164 -27.31 -13.72 -18.35
CA GLN A 164 -26.24 -14.33 -17.54
C GLN A 164 -25.27 -13.28 -16.98
N GLN A 165 -24.90 -12.28 -17.79
CA GLN A 165 -24.03 -11.19 -17.33
C GLN A 165 -24.70 -10.36 -16.24
N GLU A 166 -25.99 -10.04 -16.39
CA GLU A 166 -26.77 -9.31 -15.38
C GLU A 166 -26.84 -10.10 -14.07
N MET A 167 -27.19 -11.39 -14.13
CA MET A 167 -27.25 -12.27 -12.97
C MET A 167 -25.88 -12.39 -12.28
N ALA A 168 -24.79 -12.54 -13.05
CA ALA A 168 -23.44 -12.59 -12.50
C ALA A 168 -23.03 -11.29 -11.80
N GLN A 169 -23.44 -10.13 -12.34
CA GLN A 169 -23.19 -8.84 -11.70
C GLN A 169 -23.99 -8.69 -10.40
N GLN A 170 -25.27 -9.05 -10.40
CA GLN A 170 -26.09 -9.02 -9.19
C GLN A 170 -25.52 -9.94 -8.09
N GLU A 171 -25.07 -11.13 -8.45
CA GLU A 171 -24.45 -12.06 -7.52
C GLU A 171 -23.14 -11.49 -6.93
N ARG A 172 -22.31 -10.87 -7.76
CA ARG A 172 -21.10 -10.17 -7.29
C ARG A 172 -21.43 -9.06 -6.30
N LYS A 173 -22.45 -8.23 -6.60
CA LYS A 173 -22.91 -7.15 -5.70
C LYS A 173 -23.40 -7.69 -4.37
N ARG A 174 -24.24 -8.73 -4.37
CA ARG A 174 -24.71 -9.41 -3.15
C ARG A 174 -23.55 -9.93 -2.30
N GLN A 175 -22.56 -10.57 -2.93
CA GLN A 175 -21.38 -11.07 -2.22
C GLN A 175 -20.55 -9.94 -1.61
N GLN A 176 -20.44 -8.80 -2.30
CA GLN A 176 -19.75 -7.63 -1.77
C GLN A 176 -20.51 -7.02 -0.58
N GLU A 177 -21.82 -6.83 -0.69
CA GLU A 177 -22.67 -6.32 0.39
C GLU A 177 -22.55 -7.20 1.64
N LEU A 178 -22.60 -8.53 1.49
CA LEU A 178 -22.42 -9.48 2.58
C LEU A 178 -21.03 -9.33 3.23
N ARG A 179 -19.95 -9.20 2.43
CA ARG A 179 -18.59 -8.97 2.94
C ARG A 179 -18.48 -7.66 3.71
N LEU A 180 -19.11 -6.60 3.21
CA LEU A 180 -19.11 -5.28 3.85
C LEU A 180 -19.89 -5.33 5.17
N ALA A 181 -21.05 -5.96 5.20
CA ALA A 181 -21.83 -6.15 6.43
C ALA A 181 -21.02 -6.91 7.50
N LEU A 182 -20.40 -8.03 7.15
CA LEU A 182 -19.53 -8.78 8.07
C LEU A 182 -18.34 -7.94 8.57
N LYS A 183 -17.77 -7.08 7.72
CA LYS A 183 -16.67 -6.18 8.11
C LYS A 183 -17.15 -5.10 9.08
N GLN A 184 -18.36 -4.58 8.89
CA GLN A 184 -18.99 -3.60 9.78
C GLN A 184 -19.31 -4.21 11.14
N GLU A 185 -19.92 -5.40 11.17
CA GLU A 185 -20.23 -6.14 12.41
C GLU A 185 -18.96 -6.40 13.24
N ARG A 186 -17.88 -6.87 12.59
CA ARG A 186 -16.58 -7.08 13.26
C ARG A 186 -16.00 -5.79 13.82
N ARG A 187 -16.13 -4.68 13.09
CA ARG A 187 -15.67 -3.36 13.56
C ARG A 187 -16.47 -2.91 14.78
N ALA A 188 -17.79 -3.10 14.79
CA ALA A 188 -18.64 -2.76 15.92
C ALA A 188 -18.28 -3.59 17.17
N GLN A 189 -18.07 -4.91 17.03
CA GLN A 189 -17.62 -5.77 18.13
C GLN A 189 -16.26 -5.32 18.69
N ALA A 190 -15.32 -4.95 17.82
CA ALA A 190 -14.02 -4.45 18.26
C ALA A 190 -14.13 -3.11 19.01
N GLN A 191 -15.03 -2.21 18.56
CA GLN A 191 -15.33 -0.95 19.25
C GLN A 191 -15.94 -1.18 20.64
N GLN A 192 -16.72 -2.24 20.81
CA GLN A 192 -17.26 -2.68 22.11
C GLN A 192 -16.21 -3.36 23.01
N GLY A 193 -14.97 -3.55 22.52
CA GLY A 193 -13.89 -4.21 23.26
C GLY A 193 -13.93 -5.74 23.20
N HIS A 194 -14.80 -6.34 22.39
CA HIS A 194 -14.80 -7.80 22.19
C HIS A 194 -13.54 -8.26 21.45
N ARG A 195 -13.04 -9.45 21.82
CA ARG A 195 -11.82 -10.02 21.23
C ARG A 195 -12.04 -10.36 19.75
N PRO A 196 -11.19 -9.90 18.81
CA PRO A 196 -11.33 -10.20 17.39
C PRO A 196 -11.41 -11.72 17.12
N TYR A 197 -12.51 -12.18 16.51
CA TYR A 197 -12.72 -13.59 16.19
C TYR A 197 -12.65 -13.82 14.67
N PHE A 198 -11.71 -14.66 14.24
CA PHE A 198 -11.56 -15.04 12.85
C PHE A 198 -12.15 -16.43 12.63
N LEU A 199 -13.25 -16.50 11.87
CA LEU A 199 -13.82 -17.79 11.51
C LEU A 199 -12.84 -18.60 10.66
N LYS A 200 -12.77 -19.92 10.90
CA LYS A 200 -12.00 -20.84 10.05
C LYS A 200 -12.55 -20.80 8.61
N LYS A 201 -11.65 -20.92 7.61
CA LYS A 201 -12.00 -20.85 6.18
C LYS A 201 -13.12 -21.82 5.76
N SER A 202 -13.12 -23.04 6.30
CA SER A 202 -14.17 -24.04 6.06
C SER A 202 -15.55 -23.59 6.55
N ARG A 203 -15.59 -22.93 7.71
CA ARG A 203 -16.82 -22.37 8.30
C ARG A 203 -17.29 -21.12 7.56
N GLN A 204 -16.36 -20.26 7.12
CA GLN A 204 -16.70 -19.09 6.28
C GLN A 204 -17.40 -19.51 4.99
N LEU A 205 -16.92 -20.56 4.32
CA LEU A 205 -17.54 -21.08 3.09
C LEU A 205 -18.95 -21.64 3.35
N LEU A 206 -19.14 -22.33 4.48
CA LEU A 206 -20.45 -22.84 4.90
C LEU A 206 -21.42 -21.69 5.22
N GLU A 207 -20.96 -20.65 5.90
CA GLU A 207 -21.79 -19.48 6.23
C GLU A 207 -22.14 -18.65 4.99
N SER A 208 -21.21 -18.46 4.05
CA SER A 208 -21.53 -17.81 2.77
C SER A 208 -22.57 -18.58 1.95
N LYS A 209 -22.63 -19.91 2.11
CA LYS A 209 -23.63 -20.77 1.45
C LYS A 209 -24.96 -20.85 2.22
N LYS A 210 -24.95 -20.58 3.53
CA LYS A 210 -26.14 -20.57 4.40
C LYS A 210 -26.92 -19.25 4.34
N ALA A 211 -26.39 -18.20 3.69
CA ALA A 211 -27.13 -16.99 3.40
C ALA A 211 -28.48 -17.35 2.75
N PRO A 212 -29.61 -16.82 3.26
CA PRO A 212 -30.89 -17.48 3.12
C PRO A 212 -31.33 -17.49 1.66
N LYS A 213 -31.55 -18.70 1.10
CA LYS A 213 -32.64 -18.92 0.16
C LYS A 213 -33.95 -18.63 0.90
N ARG A 214 -34.25 -17.36 1.18
CA ARG A 214 -35.57 -16.93 1.67
C ARG A 214 -36.51 -17.19 0.51
N ARG A 215 -37.03 -18.43 0.46
CA ARG A 215 -38.19 -18.81 -0.37
C ARG A 215 -39.23 -17.72 -0.12
N GLN A 216 -39.53 -16.93 -1.14
CA GLN A 216 -40.74 -16.14 -1.16
C GLN A 216 -41.89 -17.16 -1.12
N ARG A 217 -42.34 -17.53 0.08
CA ARG A 217 -43.69 -18.08 0.24
C ARG A 217 -44.58 -16.87 0.01
N GLN A 218 -45.14 -16.76 -1.19
CA GLN A 218 -46.19 -15.80 -1.46
C GLN A 218 -47.26 -16.01 -0.39
N ALA A 219 -47.53 -14.98 0.40
CA ALA A 219 -48.71 -14.93 1.22
C ALA A 219 -49.89 -14.75 0.27
N THR A 220 -50.58 -15.84 -0.02
CA THR A 220 -51.92 -15.78 -0.59
C THR A 220 -52.82 -15.17 0.47
N SER A 221 -53.26 -13.93 0.27
CA SER A 221 -54.32 -13.31 1.06
C SER A 221 -55.61 -14.12 0.87
N PRO A 222 -56.30 -14.54 1.93
CA PRO A 222 -57.66 -15.02 1.79
C PRO A 222 -58.54 -13.83 1.35
N PHE A 223 -59.28 -14.06 0.27
CA PHE A 223 -60.30 -13.18 -0.28
C PHE A 223 -61.50 -13.19 0.68
N GLU A 224 -61.89 -12.02 1.18
CA GLU A 224 -63.26 -11.74 1.65
C GLU A 224 -63.93 -10.82 0.62
#